data_AF-A0AAV2AU36-F1
#
_entry.id   AF-A0AAV2AU36-F1
#
_cell.length_a   1.000
_cell.length_b   1.000
_cell.length_c   1.000
_cell.angle_alpha   90.00
_cell.angle_beta   90.00
_cell.angle_gamma   90.00
#
_symmetry.space_group_name_H-M   'P 1'
#
loop_
_entity.id
_entity.type
_entity.pdbx_description
1 polymer ?
#
loop_
_entity_poly.entity_id
_entity_poly.type
_entity_poly.pdbx_seq_one_letter_code
_entity_poly.pdbx_strand_id
1 'polypeptide(L)'
;MNGIRYVRPGNGFLPNFPLFKKIDVNGETEHPLYTFIKDNCPPTRDDFVDQTKLFYTPMKNRDIRWNFEKILVDHTGMPVMRYDPSVQPSDIAKDIDYLVSQS
;
A
#
# COMPACT_ATOMS: atom_id res chain seq x y z
N MET A 1 -19.02 1.10 -8.50
CA MET A 1 -18.04 2.20 -8.60
C MET A 1 -17.76 2.43 -10.08
N ASN A 2 -18.29 3.51 -10.68
CA ASN A 2 -18.21 3.73 -12.13
C ASN A 2 -16.90 4.39 -12.59
N GLY A 3 -16.14 5.01 -11.67
CA GLY A 3 -14.93 5.77 -11.99
C GLY A 3 -13.82 4.95 -12.62
N ILE A 4 -13.57 3.73 -12.11
CA ILE A 4 -12.49 2.87 -12.63
C ILE A 4 -12.76 2.44 -14.07
N ARG A 5 -14.02 2.06 -14.36
CA ARG A 5 -14.45 1.56 -15.67
C ARG A 5 -14.57 2.65 -16.73
N TYR A 6 -15.01 3.85 -16.34
CA TYR A 6 -15.42 4.88 -17.31
C TYR A 6 -14.64 6.20 -17.23
N VAL A 7 -13.86 6.45 -16.16
CA VAL A 7 -13.15 7.73 -15.97
C VAL A 7 -11.65 7.52 -16.02
N ARG A 8 -11.09 6.74 -15.08
CA ARG A 8 -9.67 6.43 -15.02
C ARG A 8 -9.47 5.12 -14.26
N PRO A 9 -8.83 4.10 -14.83
CA PRO A 9 -8.20 4.06 -16.16
C PRO A 9 -9.16 4.25 -17.34
N GLY A 10 -10.46 4.01 -17.16
CA GLY A 10 -11.45 4.16 -18.22
C GLY A 10 -11.41 3.01 -19.22
N ASN A 11 -11.97 3.22 -20.42
CA ASN A 11 -11.96 2.25 -21.53
C ASN A 11 -12.46 0.85 -21.16
N GLY A 12 -13.43 0.76 -20.26
CA GLY A 12 -13.99 -0.52 -19.84
C GLY A 12 -13.09 -1.32 -18.90
N PHE A 13 -12.04 -0.72 -18.34
CA PHE A 13 -11.13 -1.39 -17.42
C PHE A 13 -11.88 -1.95 -16.20
N LEU A 14 -11.63 -3.22 -15.90
CA LEU A 14 -12.18 -3.93 -14.76
C LEU A 14 -11.01 -4.57 -13.97
N PRO A 15 -10.85 -4.25 -12.68
CA PRO A 15 -9.90 -4.94 -11.82
C PRO A 15 -10.21 -6.44 -11.77
N ASN A 16 -9.18 -7.26 -11.93
CA ASN A 16 -9.26 -8.72 -11.78
C ASN A 16 -8.89 -9.19 -10.36
N PHE A 17 -8.89 -8.27 -9.39
CA PHE A 17 -8.59 -8.49 -7.99
C PHE A 17 -9.64 -7.79 -7.12
N PRO A 18 -9.84 -8.24 -5.86
CA PRO A 18 -10.84 -7.65 -4.99
C PRO A 18 -10.51 -6.20 -4.64
N LEU A 19 -11.53 -5.35 -4.64
CA LEU A 19 -11.47 -4.02 -4.07
C LEU A 19 -12.24 -3.99 -2.75
N PHE A 20 -11.67 -3.33 -1.76
CA PHE A 20 -12.27 -3.18 -0.44
C PHE A 20 -12.95 -1.82 -0.30
N LYS A 21 -13.69 -1.63 0.80
CA LYS A 21 -14.21 -0.31 1.16
C LYS A 21 -13.06 0.66 1.41
N LYS A 22 -13.30 1.94 1.11
CA LYS A 22 -12.37 3.01 1.47
C LYS A 22 -12.20 3.07 2.99
N ILE A 23 -10.95 3.16 3.43
CA ILE A 23 -10.52 3.29 4.82
C ILE A 23 -9.37 4.32 4.90
N ASP A 24 -9.08 4.80 6.10
CA ASP A 24 -7.87 5.57 6.35
C ASP A 24 -6.70 4.63 6.67
N VAL A 25 -5.52 4.97 6.17
CA VAL A 25 -4.29 4.17 6.34
C VAL A 25 -3.27 4.84 7.27
N ASN A 26 -3.48 6.12 7.57
CA ASN A 26 -2.70 6.95 8.47
C ASN A 26 -3.62 7.83 9.32
N GLY A 27 -3.07 8.40 10.39
CA GLY A 27 -3.77 9.32 11.29
C GLY A 27 -4.57 8.61 12.38
N GLU A 28 -5.35 9.40 13.11
CA GLU A 28 -6.10 8.95 14.30
C GLU A 28 -7.10 7.81 14.00
N THR A 29 -7.68 7.82 12.81
CA THR A 29 -8.71 6.86 12.36
C THR A 29 -8.15 5.73 11.49
N GLU A 30 -6.83 5.55 11.46
CA GLU A 30 -6.21 4.52 10.64
C GLU A 30 -6.74 3.12 10.96
N HIS A 31 -6.92 2.32 9.91
CA HIS A 31 -7.41 0.97 10.08
C HIS A 31 -6.37 0.08 10.80
N PRO A 32 -6.77 -0.79 11.76
CA PRO A 32 -5.83 -1.60 12.56
C PRO A 32 -4.85 -2.46 11.74
N LEU A 33 -5.29 -2.95 10.57
CA LEU A 33 -4.41 -3.65 9.63
C LEU A 33 -3.19 -2.81 9.22
N TYR A 34 -3.39 -1.53 8.94
CA TYR A 34 -2.29 -0.64 8.55
C TYR A 34 -1.41 -0.27 9.74
N THR A 35 -1.94 -0.18 10.96
CA THR A 35 -1.12 -0.08 12.17
C THR A 35 -0.20 -1.29 12.29
N PHE A 36 -0.76 -2.51 12.22
CA PHE A 36 0.01 -3.76 12.28
C PHE A 36 1.12 -3.80 11.21
N ILE A 37 0.81 -3.46 9.96
CA ILE A 37 1.79 -3.44 8.88
C ILE A 37 2.91 -2.42 9.12
N LYS A 38 2.55 -1.19 9.51
CA LYS A 38 3.51 -0.10 9.72
C LYS A 38 4.45 -0.37 10.90
N ASP A 39 3.99 -1.09 11.92
CA ASP A 39 4.80 -1.47 13.06
C ASP A 39 5.81 -2.58 12.71
N ASN A 40 5.40 -3.52 11.85
CA ASN A 40 6.23 -4.68 11.48
C ASN A 40 7.16 -4.45 10.28
N CYS A 41 7.00 -3.36 9.52
CA CYS A 41 7.86 -3.05 8.38
C CYS A 41 8.34 -1.58 8.40
N PRO A 42 9.65 -1.32 8.19
CA PRO A 42 10.19 0.04 8.05
C PRO A 42 9.46 0.87 6.98
N PRO A 43 9.42 2.20 7.11
CA PRO A 43 8.89 3.06 6.06
C PRO A 43 9.74 2.95 4.77
N THR A 44 9.15 3.31 3.63
CA THR A 44 9.82 3.19 2.32
C THR A 44 10.86 4.29 2.06
N ARG A 45 10.76 5.42 2.77
CA ARG A 45 11.70 6.55 2.74
C ARG A 45 11.50 7.45 3.95
N ASP A 46 12.49 8.27 4.27
CA ASP A 46 12.47 9.14 5.46
C ASP A 46 11.56 10.36 5.30
N ASP A 47 11.48 10.90 4.08
CA ASP A 47 10.79 12.14 3.81
C ASP A 47 9.31 11.94 3.43
N PHE A 48 8.53 12.99 3.65
CA PHE A 48 7.15 13.09 3.22
C PHE A 48 7.05 14.00 2.00
N VAL A 49 5.98 13.81 1.22
CA VAL A 49 5.55 14.87 0.30
C VAL A 49 5.13 16.12 1.09
N ASP A 50 4.93 17.23 0.39
CA ASP A 50 4.33 18.45 0.94
C ASP A 50 3.15 18.14 1.87
N GLN A 51 3.28 18.52 3.14
CA GLN A 51 2.31 18.21 4.20
C GLN A 51 0.93 18.81 3.92
N THR A 52 0.83 19.86 3.10
CA THR A 52 -0.48 20.41 2.67
C THR A 52 -1.28 19.44 1.81
N LYS A 53 -0.63 18.41 1.25
CA LYS A 53 -1.24 17.33 0.46
C LYS A 53 -1.53 16.08 1.29
N LEU A 54 -1.23 16.12 2.59
CA LEU A 54 -1.46 15.02 3.53
C LEU A 54 -2.64 15.37 4.45
N PHE A 55 -3.76 14.69 4.22
CA PHE A 55 -5.04 15.03 4.85
C PHE A 55 -5.32 14.16 6.09
N TYR A 56 -4.37 14.09 7.02
CA TYR A 56 -4.52 13.31 8.25
C TYR A 56 -3.63 13.85 9.38
N THR A 57 -3.96 13.50 10.63
CA THR A 57 -3.19 13.81 11.84
C THR A 57 -3.42 12.72 12.89
N PRO A 58 -2.48 12.43 13.80
CA PRO A 58 -1.09 12.91 13.83
C PRO A 58 -0.23 12.25 12.74
N MET A 59 0.84 12.92 12.34
CA MET A 59 1.86 12.32 11.47
C MET A 59 2.84 11.48 12.30
N LYS A 60 3.19 10.29 11.81
CA LYS A 60 4.13 9.35 12.42
C LYS A 60 5.20 8.95 11.41
N ASN A 61 6.42 8.71 11.89
CA ASN A 61 7.56 8.32 11.04
C ASN A 61 7.28 7.09 10.16
N ARG A 62 6.42 6.16 10.58
CA ARG A 62 6.14 4.90 9.85
C ARG A 62 4.99 4.99 8.85
N ASP A 63 4.34 6.15 8.73
CA ASP A 63 3.17 6.35 7.87
C ASP A 63 3.37 5.97 6.41
N ILE A 64 2.28 5.53 5.77
CA ILE A 64 2.22 5.31 4.32
C ILE A 64 2.53 6.63 3.62
N ARG A 65 3.46 6.62 2.66
CA ARG A 65 4.03 7.83 2.06
C ARG A 65 3.17 8.43 0.96
N TRP A 66 2.49 7.60 0.17
CA TRP A 66 1.59 8.06 -0.89
C TRP A 66 0.66 6.95 -1.39
N ASN A 67 -0.24 7.32 -2.31
CA ASN A 67 -1.03 6.35 -3.07
C ASN A 67 -0.10 5.39 -3.82
N PHE A 68 -0.49 4.11 -3.89
CA PHE A 68 0.26 3.02 -4.51
C PHE A 68 1.53 2.56 -3.80
N GLU A 69 1.70 2.83 -2.50
CA GLU A 69 2.62 2.05 -1.67
C GLU A 69 2.14 0.59 -1.59
N LYS A 70 3.07 -0.37 -1.61
CA LYS A 70 2.76 -1.80 -1.74
C LYS A 70 3.35 -2.55 -0.56
N ILE A 71 2.63 -3.55 -0.08
CA ILE A 71 3.02 -4.37 1.07
C ILE A 71 2.98 -5.83 0.62
N LEU A 72 4.08 -6.54 0.82
CA LEU A 72 4.18 -7.98 0.59
C LEU A 72 4.04 -8.69 1.93
N VAL A 73 3.13 -9.65 1.98
CA VAL A 73 2.79 -10.47 3.14
C VAL A 73 3.07 -11.92 2.77
N ASP A 74 3.74 -12.66 3.65
CA ASP A 74 4.07 -14.06 3.43
C ASP A 74 2.90 -15.02 3.75
N HIS A 75 3.11 -16.32 3.54
CA HIS A 75 2.11 -17.36 3.78
C HIS A 75 1.74 -17.54 5.27
N THR A 76 2.54 -17.00 6.20
CA THR A 76 2.25 -17.01 7.65
C THR A 76 1.41 -15.80 8.07
N GLY A 77 1.15 -14.86 7.16
CA GLY A 77 0.41 -13.64 7.42
C GLY A 77 1.29 -12.49 7.90
N MET A 78 2.62 -12.60 7.81
CA MET A 78 3.55 -11.58 8.29
C MET A 78 3.94 -10.61 7.16
N PRO A 79 3.91 -9.29 7.40
CA PRO A 79 4.46 -8.32 6.45
C PRO A 79 5.98 -8.47 6.39
N VAL A 80 6.51 -8.73 5.19
CA VAL A 80 7.94 -8.98 4.99
C VAL A 80 8.64 -7.88 4.21
N MET A 81 7.91 -7.11 3.39
CA MET A 81 8.48 -6.00 2.65
C MET A 81 7.45 -4.90 2.35
N ARG A 82 7.92 -3.65 2.35
CA ARG A 82 7.19 -2.46 1.88
C ARG A 82 7.93 -1.84 0.70
N TYR A 83 7.19 -1.46 -0.34
CA TYR A 83 7.74 -0.87 -1.55
C TYR A 83 7.19 0.53 -1.76
N ASP A 84 8.09 1.46 -2.05
CA ASP A 84 7.73 2.84 -2.37
C ASP A 84 6.74 2.88 -3.56
N PRO A 85 5.82 3.86 -3.59
CA PRO A 85 4.96 4.11 -4.74
C PRO A 85 5.66 4.07 -6.11
N SER A 86 6.91 4.53 -6.19
CA SER A 86 7.72 4.57 -7.41
C SER A 86 8.15 3.20 -7.94
N VAL A 87 8.21 2.17 -7.08
CA VAL A 87 8.58 0.80 -7.47
C VAL A 87 7.49 0.22 -8.37
N GLN A 88 7.89 -0.29 -9.54
CA GLN A 88 6.94 -0.88 -10.48
C GLN A 88 6.49 -2.26 -9.99
N PRO A 89 5.22 -2.65 -10.21
CA PRO A 89 4.76 -3.99 -9.84
C PRO A 89 5.59 -5.13 -10.45
N SER A 90 6.16 -4.93 -11.65
CA SER A 90 7.04 -5.91 -12.31
C SER A 90 8.33 -6.18 -11.53
N ASP A 91 8.84 -5.17 -10.82
CA ASP A 91 10.11 -5.29 -10.08
C ASP A 91 9.94 -6.12 -8.79
N ILE A 92 8.69 -6.28 -8.33
CA ILE A 92 8.32 -7.03 -7.12
C ILE A 92 8.15 -8.53 -7.43
N ALA A 93 8.02 -8.91 -8.71
CA ALA A 93 7.73 -10.29 -9.11
C ALA A 93 8.75 -11.29 -8.55
N LYS A 94 10.04 -10.93 -8.52
CA LYS A 94 11.11 -11.79 -7.99
C LYS A 94 10.96 -12.07 -6.50
N ASP A 95 10.53 -11.09 -5.73
CA ASP A 95 10.34 -11.24 -4.29
C ASP A 95 9.12 -12.13 -4.00
N ILE A 96 8.07 -12.01 -4.81
CA ILE A 96 6.90 -12.90 -4.75
C ILE A 96 7.30 -14.33 -5.10
N ASP A 97 8.01 -14.55 -6.20
CA ASP A 97 8.48 -15.87 -6.64
C ASP A 97 9.35 -16.52 -5.57
N TYR A 98 10.22 -15.73 -4.93
CA TYR A 98 11.03 -16.20 -3.80
C TYR A 98 10.17 -16.70 -2.64
N LEU A 99 9.18 -15.94 -2.19
CA LEU A 99 8.31 -16.37 -1.07
C LEU A 99 7.46 -17.59 -1.42
N VAL A 100 6.97 -17.68 -2.65
CA VAL A 100 6.23 -18.84 -3.14
C VAL A 100 7.13 -20.09 -3.16
N SER A 101 8.41 -19.95 -3.52
CA SER A 101 9.34 -21.09 -3.53
C SER A 101 9.74 -21.57 -2.13
N GLN A 102 9.49 -20.80 -1.07
CA GLN A 102 9.72 -21.21 0.31
C GLN A 102 8.52 -21.92 0.96
N SER A 103 7.41 -22.06 0.22
CA SER A 103 6.14 -22.62 0.72
C SER A 103 5.99 -24.11 0.44
#